data_AF-F3AH05-F1
#
_entry.id   AF-F3AH05-F1
#
_cell.length_a   1.000
_cell.length_b   1.000
_cell.length_c   1.000
_cell.angle_alpha   90.00
_cell.angle_beta   90.00
_cell.angle_gamma   90.00
#
_symmetry.space_group_name_H-M   'P 1'
#
loop_
_entity.id
_entity.type
_entity.pdbx_description
1 polymer ?
#
loop_
_entity_poly.entity_id
_entity_poly.type
_entity_poly.pdbx_seq_one_letter_code
_entity_poly.pdbx_strand_id
1 'polypeptide(L)' 'MNIQIFGTKKSFDSKKAERYFKERGIKYQFIDMKEKGMSKGELQSVCQAVGGLES' A
#
# COMPACT_ATOMS: atom_id res chain seq x y z
N MET A 1 -2.32 -6.04 -12.20
CA MET A 1 -2.93 -5.48 -10.96
C MET A 1 -1.88 -4.53 -10.42
N ASN A 2 -2.04 -3.24 -10.72
CA ASN A 2 -0.89 -2.30 -10.70
C ASN A 2 -0.91 -1.37 -9.48
N ILE A 3 -1.92 -1.51 -8.62
CA ILE A 3 -2.10 -0.66 -7.45
C ILE A 3 -2.16 -1.56 -6.23
N GLN A 4 -1.23 -1.34 -5.30
CA GLN A 4 -1.17 -1.97 -3.99
C GLN A 4 -1.26 -0.88 -2.93
N ILE A 5 -2.09 -1.10 -1.92
CA ILE A 5 -2.27 -0.21 -0.78
C ILE A 5 -1.76 -0.94 0.44
N PHE A 6 -0.63 -0.48 0.97
CA PHE A 6 -0.08 -0.94 2.24
C PHE A 6 -0.64 -0.07 3.35
N GLY A 7 -1.37 -0.67 4.29
CA GLY A 7 -2.07 0.08 5.31
C GLY A 7 -2.49 -0.78 6.49
N THR A 8 -3.35 -0.24 7.35
CA THR A 8 -4.01 -1.04 8.40
C THR A 8 -5.50 -0.74 8.37
N LYS A 9 -6.35 -1.72 8.68
CA LYS A 9 -7.81 -1.53 8.73
C LYS A 9 -8.27 -0.51 9.79
N LYS A 10 -7.41 -0.11 10.72
CA LYS A 10 -7.71 0.91 11.74
C LYS A 10 -7.38 2.34 11.27
N SER A 11 -6.56 2.50 10.23
CA SER A 11 -6.21 3.82 9.69
C SER A 11 -7.35 4.39 8.84
N PHE A 12 -7.78 5.61 9.18
CA PHE A 12 -8.76 6.34 8.36
C PHE A 12 -8.19 6.70 6.99
N ASP A 13 -6.88 6.95 6.88
CA ASP A 13 -6.22 7.26 5.61
C ASP A 13 -6.20 6.04 4.68
N SER A 14 -5.92 4.86 5.23
CA SER A 14 -6.00 3.60 4.47
C SER A 14 -7.41 3.37 3.92
N LYS A 15 -8.44 3.57 4.74
CA LYS A 15 -9.85 3.47 4.29
C LYS A 15 -10.20 4.50 3.23
N LYS A 16 -9.67 5.72 3.34
CA LYS A 16 -9.88 6.79 2.35
C LYS A 16 -9.23 6.42 1.01
N ALA A 17 -8.02 5.87 1.02
CA ALA A 17 -7.35 5.37 -0.18
C ALA A 17 -8.15 4.23 -0.84
N GLU A 18 -8.57 3.23 -0.09
CA GLU A 18 -9.41 2.14 -0.59
C GLU A 18 -10.70 2.67 -1.24
N ARG A 19 -11.40 3.57 -0.55
CA ARG A 19 -12.64 4.18 -1.05
C ARG A 19 -12.41 4.96 -2.35
N TYR A 20 -11.32 5.72 -2.44
CA TYR A 20 -10.96 6.49 -3.63
C TYR A 20 -10.87 5.60 -4.89
N PHE A 21 -10.17 4.46 -4.79
CA PHE A 21 -10.03 3.53 -5.92
C PHE A 21 -11.29 2.72 -6.17
N LYS A 22 -11.97 2.26 -5.10
CA LYS A 22 -13.21 1.50 -5.19
C LYS A 22 -14.32 2.28 -5.90
N GLU A 23 -14.53 3.54 -5.55
CA GLU A 23 -15.55 4.42 -6.16
C GLU A 23 -15.27 4.73 -7.63
N ARG A 24 -14.01 4.61 -8.06
CA ARG A 24 -13.58 4.81 -9.46
C ARG A 24 -13.54 3.51 -10.27
N GLY A 25 -13.95 2.37 -9.68
CA GLY A 25 -13.91 1.07 -10.33
C GLY A 25 -12.50 0.54 -10.60
N ILE A 26 -11.48 1.10 -9.94
CA ILE A 26 -10.09 0.75 -10.15
C ILE A 26 -9.74 -0.44 -9.23
N LYS A 27 -9.25 -1.53 -9.81
CA LYS A 27 -8.80 -2.71 -9.05
C LYS A 27 -7.54 -2.38 -8.26
N TYR A 28 -7.56 -2.64 -6.96
CA TYR A 28 -6.43 -2.50 -6.04
C TYR A 28 -6.28 -3.75 -5.18
N GLN A 29 -5.07 -3.98 -4.68
CA GLN A 29 -4.81 -4.96 -3.62
C GLN A 29 -4.57 -4.22 -2.32
N PHE A 30 -5.32 -4.56 -1.27
CA PHE A 30 -5.05 -4.05 0.07
C PHE A 30 -4.21 -5.05 0.85
N ILE A 31 -3.11 -4.59 1.44
CA ILE A 31 -2.22 -5.38 2.28
C ILE A 31 -2.26 -4.79 3.69
N ASP A 32 -2.82 -5.55 4.64
CA ASP A 32 -2.83 -5.15 6.05
C ASP A 32 -1.47 -5.44 6.66
N MET A 33 -0.70 -4.37 6.90
CA MET A 33 0.65 -4.44 7.47
C MET A 33 0.67 -5.01 8.89
N LYS A 34 -0.48 -5.08 9.58
CA LYS A 34 -0.58 -5.71 10.89
C LYS A 34 -0.63 -7.23 10.81
N GLU A 35 -1.25 -7.76 9.76
CA GLU A 35 -1.38 -9.22 9.54
C GLU A 35 -0.19 -9.76 8.73
N LYS A 36 0.31 -8.97 7.76
CA LYS A 36 1.42 -9.35 6.90
C LYS A 36 2.29 -8.13 6.60
N GLY A 37 3.51 -8.14 7.13
CA GLY A 37 4.52 -7.13 6.79
C GLY A 37 4.96 -7.23 5.33
N MET A 38 5.59 -6.18 4.81
CA MET A 38 6.22 -6.22 3.49
C MET A 38 7.32 -7.28 3.44
N SER A 39 7.39 -8.01 2.33
CA SER A 39 8.56 -8.82 2.04
C SER A 39 9.79 -7.93 1.76
N LYS A 40 10.99 -8.49 1.89
CA LYS A 40 12.24 -7.76 1.64
C LYS A 40 12.28 -7.14 0.22
N GLY A 41 11.76 -7.84 -0.78
CA GLY A 41 11.70 -7.36 -2.16
C GLY A 41 10.67 -6.25 -2.37
N GLU A 42 9.50 -6.35 -1.74
CA GLU A 42 8.49 -5.28 -1.79
C GLU A 42 9.01 -4.02 -1.11
N LEU A 43 9.64 -4.14 0.07
CA LEU A 43 10.22 -3.01 0.78
C LEU A 43 11.31 -2.33 -0.06
N GLN A 44 12.22 -3.09 -0.66
CA GLN A 44 13.25 -2.54 -1.54
C GLN A 44 12.64 -1.80 -2.74
N SER A 45 11.63 -2.39 -3.39
CA SER A 45 10.94 -1.77 -4.53
C SER A 45 10.27 -0.45 -4.14
N VAL A 46 9.56 -0.43 -3.00
CA VAL A 46 8.90 0.77 -2.49
C VAL A 46 9.93 1.83 -2.11
N CYS A 47 10.97 1.48 -1.35
CA CYS A 47 12.03 2.41 -0.96
C CYS A 47 12.72 3.02 -2.18
N GLN A 48 13.05 2.22 -3.20
CA GLN A 48 13.62 2.74 -4.45
C GLN A 48 12.69 3.72 -5.16
N ALA A 49 11.38 3.44 -5.17
CA ALA A 49 10.39 4.33 -5.80
C ALA A 49 10.20 5.66 -5.06
N VAL A 50 10.48 5.72 -3.76
CA VAL A 50 10.30 6.94 -2.93
C VAL A 50 11.60 7.70 -2.63
N GLY A 51 12.71 7.36 -3.30
CA GLY A 51 13.98 8.09 -3.17
C GLY A 51 15.10 7.37 -2.42
N GLY A 52 14.95 6.07 -2.17
CA GLY A 52 15.95 5.23 -1.49
C GLY A 52 15.72 5.11 0.03
N LEU A 53 16.49 4.22 0.66
CA LEU A 53 16.45 3.99 2.12
C LEU A 53 17.43 4.90 2.88
N GLU A 54 18.29 5.62 2.16
CA GLU A 54 19.34 6.51 2.68
C GLU A 54 19.07 7.96 2.25
N SER A 55 17.95 8.52 2.73
CA SER A 55 17.64 9.95 2.61
C SER A 55 17.98 10.70 3.89
#